data_AF-A0A931S051-F1
#
_entry.id   AF-A0A931S051-F1
#
_cell.length_a   1.000
_cell.length_b   1.000
_cell.length_c   1.000
_cell.angle_alpha   90.00
_cell.angle_beta   90.00
_cell.angle_gamma   90.00
#
_symmetry.space_group_name_H-M   'P 1'
#
loop_
_entity.id
_entity.type
_entity.pdbx_description
1 polymer ?
#
loop_
_entity_poly.entity_id
_entity_poly.type
_entity_poly.pdbx_seq_one_letter_code
_entity_poly.pdbx_strand_id
1 'polypeptide(L)'
;MPALIRSLQEVGINTGDGELYEIFEGKPQKTKMEQFFQLLYLIQEQKKDQLPVTVTRPKITEILLAAKVFTDRSFPDQIASVTLDRSEGKDRSRYQVRFDAEEVRFPLNQGIGFAVWDHGMCQHAQEIVLYDGFNFELKKSGKNLVVDDFEKVEAFGKFGNRGIFDIDINYAEFERVEFIAGTDEGKVKSRVSHREFATNPHSFLFKFVGRLIPDTSRQRIDW
;
A
#
# COMPACT_ATOMS: atom_id res chain seq x y z
N MET A 1 6.46 -10.34 19.39
CA MET A 1 6.72 -8.99 19.88
C MET A 1 8.15 -8.70 20.29
N PRO A 2 8.84 -9.50 21.13
CA PRO A 2 10.21 -9.17 21.57
C PRO A 2 11.22 -9.01 20.43
N ALA A 3 11.12 -9.84 19.39
CA ALA A 3 11.97 -9.74 18.20
C ALA A 3 11.77 -8.40 17.45
N LEU A 4 10.52 -7.95 17.28
CA LEU A 4 10.22 -6.69 16.59
C LEU A 4 10.76 -5.49 17.38
N ILE A 5 10.52 -5.46 18.70
CA ILE A 5 11.04 -4.40 19.58
C ILE A 5 12.55 -4.28 19.44
N ARG A 6 13.25 -5.41 19.52
CA ARG A 6 14.71 -5.45 19.34
C ARG A 6 15.13 -4.93 17.97
N SER A 7 14.50 -5.39 16.88
CA SER A 7 14.84 -4.93 15.53
C SER A 7 14.61 -3.43 15.35
N LEU A 8 13.56 -2.87 15.97
CA LEU A 8 13.26 -1.43 15.97
C LEU A 8 14.28 -0.63 16.80
N GLN A 9 14.65 -1.11 17.99
CA GLN A 9 15.66 -0.47 18.83
C GLN A 9 17.02 -0.41 18.14
N GLU A 10 17.39 -1.45 17.40
CA GLU A 10 18.65 -1.50 16.66
C GLU A 10 18.68 -0.51 15.46
N VAL A 11 17.55 0.09 15.07
CA VAL A 11 17.47 1.23 14.13
C VAL A 11 17.14 2.55 14.84
N GLY A 12 17.29 2.58 16.17
CA GLY A 12 17.05 3.76 17.01
C GLY A 12 15.59 4.14 17.16
N ILE A 13 14.65 3.22 16.92
CA ILE A 13 13.21 3.43 17.11
C ILE A 13 12.85 2.89 18.50
N ASN A 14 12.44 3.79 19.40
CA ASN A 14 12.06 3.46 20.76
C ASN A 14 10.53 3.46 20.89
N THR A 15 9.91 2.38 20.47
CA THR A 15 8.46 2.17 20.65
C THR A 15 8.13 1.73 22.07
N GLY A 16 7.08 2.31 22.68
CA GLY A 16 6.55 1.78 23.93
C GLY A 16 5.86 0.43 23.69
N ASP A 17 6.05 -0.52 24.60
CA ASP A 17 5.43 -1.85 24.51
C ASP A 17 3.90 -1.79 24.35
N GLY A 18 3.26 -0.77 24.95
CA GLY A 18 1.82 -0.55 24.87
C GLY A 18 1.32 -0.17 23.47
N GLU A 19 2.08 0.64 22.73
CA GLU A 19 1.68 1.09 21.37
C GLU A 19 1.79 -0.07 20.37
N LEU A 20 2.88 -0.83 20.44
CA LEU A 20 3.04 -2.02 19.61
C LEU A 20 2.00 -3.09 19.95
N TYR A 21 1.69 -3.26 21.23
CA TYR A 21 0.63 -4.16 21.65
C TYR A 21 -0.72 -3.75 21.04
N GLU A 22 -1.05 -2.45 21.08
CA GLU A 22 -2.30 -1.96 20.47
C GLU A 22 -2.35 -2.23 18.95
N ILE A 23 -1.23 -2.08 18.24
CA ILE A 23 -1.14 -2.35 16.80
C ILE A 23 -1.36 -3.84 16.52
N PHE A 24 -0.57 -4.72 17.15
CA PHE A 24 -0.48 -6.13 16.76
C PHE A 24 -1.44 -7.06 17.50
N GLU A 25 -1.82 -6.73 18.73
CA GLU A 25 -2.60 -7.58 19.64
C GLU A 25 -3.89 -6.91 20.15
N GLY A 26 -4.12 -5.64 19.78
CA GLY A 26 -5.32 -4.89 20.12
C GLY A 26 -6.61 -5.52 19.57
N LYS A 27 -7.73 -5.27 20.26
CA LYS A 27 -9.08 -5.68 19.83
C LYS A 27 -9.91 -4.45 19.43
N PRO A 28 -10.69 -4.52 18.33
CA PRO A 28 -10.77 -5.61 17.35
C PRO A 28 -9.45 -5.81 16.60
N GLN A 29 -9.24 -7.03 16.10
CA GLN A 29 -8.00 -7.38 15.42
C GLN A 29 -7.90 -6.61 14.10
N LYS A 30 -6.79 -5.89 13.94
CA LYS A 30 -6.46 -5.13 12.73
C LYS A 30 -5.98 -6.07 11.62
N THR A 31 -6.22 -5.71 10.37
CA THR A 31 -5.70 -6.49 9.23
C THR A 31 -4.18 -6.39 9.16
N LYS A 32 -3.53 -7.32 8.47
CA LYS A 32 -2.07 -7.33 8.39
C LYS A 32 -1.52 -6.09 7.69
N MET A 33 -2.27 -5.58 6.72
CA MET A 33 -1.94 -4.35 6.02
C MET A 33 -2.12 -3.11 6.90
N GLU A 34 -3.20 -3.04 7.70
CA GLU A 34 -3.38 -1.95 8.67
C GLU A 34 -2.27 -1.96 9.73
N GLN A 35 -1.94 -3.13 10.28
CA GLN A 35 -0.85 -3.31 11.25
C GLN A 35 0.48 -2.76 10.72
N PHE A 36 0.79 -3.04 9.46
CA PHE A 36 1.99 -2.55 8.79
C PHE A 36 2.02 -1.02 8.70
N PHE A 37 0.96 -0.40 8.16
CA PHE A 37 0.94 1.05 7.99
C PHE A 37 0.84 1.79 9.33
N GLN A 38 0.23 1.20 10.37
CA GLN A 38 0.28 1.77 11.72
C GLN A 38 1.68 1.72 12.33
N LEU A 39 2.43 0.63 12.10
CA LEU A 39 3.83 0.58 12.51
C LEU A 39 4.64 1.67 11.83
N LEU A 40 4.50 1.84 10.51
CA LEU A 40 5.17 2.93 9.79
C LEU A 40 4.74 4.31 10.30
N TYR A 41 3.46 4.51 10.61
CA TYR A 41 3.00 5.76 11.19
C TYR A 41 3.64 6.03 12.56
N LEU A 42 3.76 5.01 13.41
CA LEU A 42 4.44 5.13 14.70
C LEU A 42 5.91 5.51 14.53
N ILE A 43 6.62 4.87 13.59
CA ILE A 43 8.01 5.19 13.26
C ILE A 43 8.14 6.65 12.81
N GLN A 44 7.20 7.11 11.97
CA GLN A 44 7.16 8.48 11.48
C GLN A 44 7.07 9.50 12.61
N GLU A 45 6.14 9.30 13.54
CA GLU A 45 5.95 10.22 14.66
C GLU A 45 7.19 10.29 15.57
N GLN A 46 7.86 9.15 15.78
CA GLN A 46 9.07 9.09 16.61
C GLN A 46 10.32 9.67 15.93
N LYS A 47 10.35 9.67 14.60
CA LYS A 47 11.51 10.11 13.81
C LYS A 47 11.34 11.48 13.17
N LYS A 48 10.23 12.19 13.43
CA LYS A 48 9.90 13.49 12.81
C LYS A 48 11.04 14.52 12.88
N ASP A 49 11.79 14.53 13.99
CA ASP A 49 12.91 15.46 14.21
C ASP A 49 14.26 14.96 13.67
N GLN A 50 14.33 13.71 13.19
CA GLN A 50 15.55 13.04 12.73
C GLN A 50 15.52 12.73 11.22
N LEU A 51 14.57 13.34 10.48
CA LEU A 51 14.42 13.11 9.04
C LEU A 51 15.55 13.79 8.24
N PRO A 52 16.06 13.15 7.17
CA PRO A 52 15.63 11.85 6.64
C PRO A 52 16.19 10.64 7.41
N VAL A 53 15.40 9.57 7.50
CA VAL A 53 15.83 8.27 8.05
C VAL A 53 15.79 7.23 6.95
N THR A 54 16.90 6.52 6.74
CA THR A 54 16.96 5.42 5.76
C THR A 54 17.31 4.12 6.44
N VAL A 55 16.54 3.07 6.14
CA VAL A 55 16.79 1.70 6.58
C VAL A 55 17.04 0.83 5.35
N THR A 56 18.17 0.13 5.33
CA THR A 56 18.58 -0.76 4.23
C THR A 56 18.57 -2.22 4.66
N ARG A 57 18.82 -3.14 3.73
CA ARG A 57 19.07 -4.56 4.04
C ARG A 57 20.35 -4.73 4.89
N PRO A 58 20.42 -5.75 5.77
CA PRO A 58 19.39 -6.77 6.05
C PRO A 58 18.28 -6.27 7.00
N LYS A 59 18.45 -5.07 7.57
CA LYS A 59 17.67 -4.54 8.67
C LYS A 59 16.19 -4.38 8.36
N ILE A 60 15.87 -3.84 7.18
CA ILE A 60 14.48 -3.68 6.75
C ILE A 60 13.76 -5.02 6.65
N THR A 61 14.42 -6.03 6.09
CA THR A 61 13.90 -7.40 5.99
C THR A 61 13.59 -7.97 7.37
N GLU A 62 14.53 -7.82 8.32
CA GLU A 62 14.35 -8.28 9.70
C GLU A 62 13.12 -7.62 10.36
N ILE A 63 12.95 -6.31 10.20
CA ILE A 63 11.80 -5.57 10.75
C ILE A 63 10.49 -6.08 10.15
N LEU A 64 10.42 -6.24 8.82
CA LEU A 64 9.21 -6.68 8.11
C LEU A 64 8.78 -8.10 8.50
N LEU A 65 9.74 -9.01 8.66
CA LEU A 65 9.49 -10.38 9.11
C LEU A 65 9.11 -10.42 10.60
N ALA A 66 9.80 -9.65 11.44
CA ALA A 66 9.52 -9.58 12.88
C ALA A 66 8.14 -8.98 13.17
N ALA A 67 7.68 -8.04 12.33
CA ALA A 67 6.34 -7.47 12.35
C ALA A 67 5.27 -8.46 11.86
N LYS A 68 5.67 -9.63 11.35
CA LYS A 68 4.78 -10.65 10.76
C LYS A 68 3.88 -10.07 9.67
N VAL A 69 4.39 -9.08 8.94
CA VAL A 69 3.70 -8.46 7.79
C VAL A 69 3.82 -9.40 6.60
N PHE A 70 5.00 -10.01 6.44
CA PHE A 70 5.26 -11.04 5.45
C PHE A 70 5.54 -12.38 6.13
N THR A 71 5.02 -13.46 5.56
CA THR A 71 5.19 -14.82 6.06
C THR A 71 6.50 -15.47 5.62
N ASP A 72 7.11 -14.96 4.55
CA ASP A 72 8.37 -15.43 3.99
C ASP A 72 9.23 -14.27 3.48
N ARG A 73 10.46 -14.59 3.07
CA ARG A 73 11.48 -13.59 2.71
C ARG A 73 11.42 -13.16 1.25
N SER A 74 10.65 -13.83 0.39
CA SER A 74 10.72 -13.65 -1.07
C SER A 74 10.44 -12.22 -1.52
N PHE A 75 9.47 -11.55 -0.90
CA PHE A 75 9.18 -10.14 -1.16
C PHE A 75 10.06 -9.19 -0.33
N PRO A 76 10.20 -9.35 1.01
CA PRO A 76 11.07 -8.48 1.81
C PRO A 76 12.53 -8.40 1.35
N ASP A 77 13.08 -9.47 0.77
CA ASP A 77 14.47 -9.48 0.28
C ASP A 77 14.65 -8.64 -1.01
N GLN A 78 13.57 -8.33 -1.72
CA GLN A 78 13.60 -7.46 -2.90
C GLN A 78 13.71 -5.97 -2.55
N ILE A 79 13.33 -5.58 -1.33
CA ILE A 79 13.39 -4.19 -0.87
C ILE A 79 14.84 -3.80 -0.58
N ALA A 80 15.40 -2.90 -1.37
CA ALA A 80 16.76 -2.41 -1.21
C ALA A 80 16.88 -1.45 -0.01
N SER A 81 15.96 -0.49 0.05
CA SER A 81 15.93 0.54 1.10
C SER A 81 14.53 1.10 1.29
N VAL A 82 14.25 1.55 2.50
CA VAL A 82 13.10 2.39 2.83
C VAL A 82 13.60 3.68 3.44
N THR A 83 13.26 4.80 2.83
CA THR A 83 13.60 6.14 3.31
C THR A 83 12.32 6.83 3.76
N LEU A 84 12.35 7.38 4.96
CA LEU A 84 11.37 8.32 5.46
C LEU A 84 11.97 9.73 5.37
N ASP A 85 11.32 10.62 4.64
CA ASP A 85 11.76 12.00 4.44
C ASP A 85 10.63 13.00 4.68
N ARG A 86 10.94 14.30 4.76
CA ARG A 86 9.93 15.36 4.73
C ARG A 86 9.41 15.53 3.31
N SER A 87 8.09 15.56 3.17
CA SER A 87 7.47 16.00 1.93
C SER A 87 7.83 17.46 1.67
N GLU A 88 8.21 17.79 0.45
CA GLU A 88 8.45 19.18 0.06
C GLU A 88 7.19 20.04 0.31
N GLY A 89 7.36 21.15 1.02
CA GLY A 89 6.31 22.16 1.23
C GLY A 89 5.16 21.77 2.17
N LYS A 90 5.20 20.62 2.85
CA LYS A 90 4.17 20.20 3.82
C LYS A 90 4.82 19.75 5.14
N ASP A 91 4.15 19.95 6.27
CA ASP A 91 4.50 19.29 7.55
C ASP A 91 4.07 17.80 7.53
N ARG A 92 4.43 17.09 6.45
CA ARG A 92 4.10 15.70 6.21
C ARG A 92 5.37 14.93 5.93
N SER A 93 5.36 13.65 6.29
CA SER A 93 6.46 12.75 5.95
C SER A 93 6.04 11.87 4.78
N ARG A 94 7.01 11.53 3.94
CA ARG A 94 6.86 10.69 2.76
C ARG A 94 7.77 9.48 2.91
N TYR A 95 7.22 8.30 2.68
CA TYR A 95 7.96 7.07 2.55
C TYR A 95 8.37 6.87 1.10
N GLN A 96 9.62 6.52 0.88
CA GLN A 96 10.17 6.06 -0.38
C GLN A 96 10.72 4.65 -0.20
N VAL A 97 10.11 3.68 -0.88
CA VAL A 97 10.59 2.31 -0.96
C VAL A 97 11.34 2.16 -2.27
N ARG A 98 12.52 1.53 -2.25
CA ARG A 98 13.29 1.20 -3.46
C ARG A 98 13.54 -0.29 -3.56
N PHE A 99 13.51 -0.79 -4.79
CA PHE A 99 13.86 -2.18 -5.11
C PHE A 99 15.18 -2.21 -5.90
N ASP A 100 15.86 -3.35 -5.91
CA ASP A 100 16.98 -3.57 -6.82
C ASP A 100 16.52 -3.79 -8.27
N ALA A 101 15.32 -4.38 -8.42
CA ALA A 101 14.72 -4.67 -9.70
C ALA A 101 13.95 -3.45 -10.23
N GLU A 102 13.97 -3.29 -11.56
CA GLU A 102 13.19 -2.24 -12.24
C GLU A 102 11.67 -2.47 -12.13
N GLU A 103 11.24 -3.73 -12.00
CA GLU A 103 9.84 -4.12 -11.81
C GLU A 103 9.76 -5.25 -10.79
N VAL A 104 8.92 -5.07 -9.77
CA VAL A 104 8.57 -6.09 -8.78
C VAL A 104 7.07 -6.35 -8.88
N ARG A 105 6.71 -7.62 -9.08
CA ARG A 105 5.31 -8.06 -9.09
C ARG A 105 5.01 -8.86 -7.84
N PHE A 106 3.94 -8.47 -7.15
CA PHE A 106 3.47 -9.16 -5.97
C PHE A 106 2.09 -9.77 -6.25
N PRO A 107 1.97 -11.12 -6.31
CA PRO A 107 0.70 -11.77 -6.56
C PRO A 107 -0.24 -11.60 -5.35
N LEU A 108 -1.45 -11.10 -5.61
CA LEU A 108 -2.48 -10.92 -4.60
C LEU A 108 -3.15 -12.25 -4.26
N ASN A 109 -3.39 -12.51 -2.97
CA ASN A 109 -4.05 -13.73 -2.50
C ASN A 109 -3.44 -15.01 -3.13
N GLN A 110 -2.11 -15.13 -3.10
CA GLN A 110 -1.36 -16.25 -3.68
C GLN A 110 -1.64 -16.47 -5.20
N GLY A 111 -1.95 -15.41 -5.92
CA GLY A 111 -2.26 -15.44 -7.36
C GLY A 111 -3.73 -15.73 -7.68
N ILE A 112 -4.57 -15.94 -6.66
CA ILE A 112 -6.03 -16.05 -6.84
C ILE A 112 -6.62 -14.68 -7.19
N GLY A 113 -6.01 -13.61 -6.69
CA GLY A 113 -6.50 -12.24 -6.84
C GLY A 113 -7.73 -11.91 -5.98
N PHE A 114 -8.21 -10.69 -6.13
CA PHE A 114 -9.41 -10.15 -5.49
C PHE A 114 -10.45 -9.80 -6.54
N ALA A 115 -11.64 -10.39 -6.41
CA ALA A 115 -12.77 -10.10 -7.28
C ALA A 115 -13.81 -9.25 -6.54
N VAL A 116 -14.13 -8.09 -7.10
CA VAL A 116 -15.26 -7.27 -6.64
C VAL A 116 -16.35 -7.31 -7.70
N TRP A 117 -17.55 -7.67 -7.24
CA TRP A 117 -18.77 -7.63 -8.02
C TRP A 117 -19.57 -6.43 -7.57
N ASP A 118 -19.50 -5.34 -8.34
CA ASP A 118 -20.32 -4.17 -8.08
C ASP A 118 -21.02 -3.71 -9.35
N HIS A 119 -22.31 -3.39 -9.24
CA HIS A 119 -23.16 -2.97 -10.36
C HIS A 119 -23.09 -3.88 -11.62
N GLY A 120 -22.88 -5.19 -11.44
CA GLY A 120 -22.77 -6.15 -12.56
C GLY A 120 -21.39 -6.21 -13.24
N MET A 121 -20.41 -5.48 -12.71
CA MET A 121 -19.03 -5.50 -13.19
C MET A 121 -18.18 -6.46 -12.34
N CYS A 122 -17.39 -7.32 -12.98
CA CYS A 122 -16.41 -8.16 -12.30
C CYS A 122 -15.03 -7.51 -12.47
N GLN A 123 -14.54 -6.91 -11.40
CA GLN A 123 -13.18 -6.39 -11.33
C GLN A 123 -12.31 -7.42 -10.62
N HIS A 124 -11.26 -7.91 -11.26
CA HIS A 124 -10.37 -8.93 -10.73
C HIS A 124 -8.93 -8.44 -10.68
N ALA A 125 -8.46 -7.97 -9.52
CA ALA A 125 -7.06 -7.60 -9.33
C ALA A 125 -6.23 -8.85 -9.01
N GLN A 126 -5.18 -9.12 -9.79
CA GLN A 126 -4.36 -10.32 -9.68
C GLN A 126 -3.01 -10.05 -9.02
N GLU A 127 -2.39 -8.91 -9.34
CA GLU A 127 -1.04 -8.57 -8.87
C GLU A 127 -0.95 -7.08 -8.52
N ILE A 128 -0.01 -6.73 -7.64
CA ILE A 128 0.50 -5.37 -7.51
C ILE A 128 1.81 -5.29 -8.30
N VAL A 129 1.95 -4.27 -9.12
CA VAL A 129 3.16 -3.97 -9.90
C VAL A 129 3.80 -2.71 -9.32
N LEU A 130 5.09 -2.81 -9.00
CA LEU A 130 5.90 -1.76 -8.39
C LEU A 130 7.12 -1.51 -9.28
N TYR A 131 7.39 -0.26 -9.64
CA TYR A 131 8.44 0.09 -10.62
C TYR A 131 9.58 0.83 -9.97
N ASP A 132 10.78 0.24 -9.91
CA ASP A 132 12.01 0.76 -9.29
C ASP A 132 11.89 1.21 -7.81
N GLY A 133 10.68 1.14 -7.26
CA GLY A 133 10.31 1.67 -5.98
C GLY A 133 8.87 2.16 -5.99
N PHE A 134 8.44 2.74 -4.89
CA PHE A 134 7.20 3.51 -4.81
C PHE A 134 7.25 4.49 -3.66
N ASN A 135 6.44 5.54 -3.76
CA ASN A 135 6.31 6.53 -2.70
C ASN A 135 4.88 6.59 -2.18
N PHE A 136 4.71 6.98 -0.93
CA PHE A 136 3.41 7.26 -0.34
C PHE A 136 3.54 8.19 0.88
N GLU A 137 2.46 8.92 1.19
CA GLU A 137 2.30 9.70 2.42
C GLU A 137 1.44 8.92 3.43
N LEU A 138 1.74 9.08 4.74
CA LEU A 138 0.93 8.55 5.83
C LEU A 138 0.41 9.67 6.73
N LYS A 139 -0.88 9.62 7.07
CA LYS A 139 -1.50 10.55 8.01
C LYS A 139 -2.68 9.94 8.76
N LYS A 140 -3.02 10.56 9.89
CA LYS A 140 -4.31 10.33 10.56
C LYS A 140 -5.40 11.23 9.98
N SER A 141 -6.59 10.67 9.85
CA SER A 141 -7.82 11.39 9.51
C SER A 141 -8.88 11.05 10.56
N GLY A 142 -8.95 11.86 11.62
CA GLY A 142 -9.68 11.49 12.83
C GLY A 142 -9.06 10.24 13.47
N LYS A 143 -9.84 9.17 13.62
CA LYS A 143 -9.34 7.87 14.13
C LYS A 143 -8.72 6.99 13.04
N ASN A 144 -9.04 7.26 11.77
CA ASN A 144 -8.64 6.46 10.63
C ASN A 144 -7.17 6.72 10.26
N LEU A 145 -6.51 5.69 9.73
CA LEU A 145 -5.21 5.85 9.09
C LEU A 145 -5.40 5.96 7.58
N VAL A 146 -4.75 6.94 6.98
CA VAL A 146 -4.80 7.18 5.54
C VAL A 146 -3.40 7.05 4.96
N VAL A 147 -3.31 6.23 3.91
CA VAL A 147 -2.18 6.14 3.00
C VAL A 147 -2.61 6.80 1.70
N ASP A 148 -1.91 7.82 1.25
CA ASP A 148 -2.24 8.49 -0.01
C ASP A 148 -1.00 8.93 -0.77
N ASP A 149 -1.22 9.57 -1.91
CA ASP A 149 -0.14 10.07 -2.78
C ASP A 149 0.78 8.93 -3.25
N PHE A 150 0.17 7.78 -3.59
CA PHE A 150 0.89 6.65 -4.14
C PHE A 150 1.48 7.02 -5.50
N GLU A 151 2.80 6.90 -5.62
CA GLU A 151 3.52 7.03 -6.88
C GLU A 151 4.09 5.65 -7.27
N LYS A 152 3.92 5.25 -8.54
CA LYS A 152 4.45 3.99 -9.11
C LYS A 152 3.89 2.69 -8.48
N VAL A 153 2.62 2.71 -8.06
CA VAL A 153 1.91 1.51 -7.57
C VAL A 153 0.68 1.25 -8.44
N GLU A 154 0.66 0.09 -9.10
CA GLU A 154 -0.45 -0.33 -9.95
C GLU A 154 -1.01 -1.68 -9.52
N ALA A 155 -2.32 -1.85 -9.59
CA ALA A 155 -2.95 -3.16 -9.61
C ALA A 155 -3.04 -3.65 -11.06
N PHE A 156 -2.54 -4.85 -11.32
CA PHE A 156 -2.72 -5.56 -12.58
C PHE A 156 -3.84 -6.59 -12.44
N GLY A 157 -4.70 -6.69 -13.45
CA GLY A 157 -5.89 -7.54 -13.37
C GLY A 157 -6.81 -7.42 -14.57
N LYS A 158 -8.09 -7.73 -14.38
CA LYS A 158 -9.17 -7.51 -15.35
C LYS A 158 -10.18 -6.54 -14.76
N PHE A 159 -10.28 -5.35 -15.33
CA PHE A 159 -11.17 -4.29 -14.89
C PHE A 159 -12.04 -3.89 -16.08
N GLY A 160 -13.31 -4.33 -16.15
CA GLY A 160 -14.11 -4.10 -17.35
C GLY A 160 -15.55 -4.58 -17.30
N ASN A 161 -16.36 -4.08 -18.23
CA ASN A 161 -17.81 -4.35 -18.32
C ASN A 161 -18.12 -5.26 -19.53
N ARG A 162 -18.84 -6.37 -19.29
CA ARG A 162 -19.48 -7.14 -20.36
C ARG A 162 -20.87 -6.58 -20.59
N GLY A 163 -21.07 -5.68 -21.55
CA GLY A 163 -22.45 -5.30 -21.88
C GLY A 163 -22.71 -4.28 -22.99
N ILE A 164 -21.94 -3.19 -23.10
CA ILE A 164 -22.28 -2.11 -24.08
C ILE A 164 -21.05 -1.58 -24.83
N PHE A 165 -19.88 -1.51 -24.19
CA PHE A 165 -18.58 -1.26 -24.82
C PHE A 165 -17.56 -2.21 -24.18
N ASP A 166 -16.90 -3.04 -24.99
CA ASP A 166 -15.93 -4.02 -24.51
C ASP A 166 -14.61 -3.29 -24.21
N ILE A 167 -14.48 -2.82 -22.98
CA ILE A 167 -13.31 -2.09 -22.49
C ILE A 167 -12.65 -2.98 -21.44
N ASP A 168 -11.61 -3.71 -21.87
CA ASP A 168 -10.73 -4.46 -21.00
C ASP A 168 -9.59 -3.54 -20.54
N ILE A 169 -9.65 -3.10 -19.29
CA ILE A 169 -8.56 -2.38 -18.60
C ILE A 169 -7.80 -3.41 -17.77
N ASN A 170 -6.48 -3.39 -17.85
CA ASN A 170 -5.63 -4.30 -17.09
C ASN A 170 -4.85 -3.63 -15.95
N TYR A 171 -4.69 -2.30 -15.97
CA TYR A 171 -3.93 -1.57 -14.97
C TYR A 171 -4.77 -0.46 -14.30
N ALA A 172 -4.80 -0.48 -12.96
CA ALA A 172 -5.37 0.57 -12.13
C ALA A 172 -4.29 1.15 -11.20
N GLU A 173 -4.16 2.47 -11.15
CA GLU A 173 -3.28 3.17 -10.20
C GLU A 173 -4.01 3.37 -8.87
N PHE A 174 -3.33 3.07 -7.77
CA PHE A 174 -3.83 3.40 -6.43
C PHE A 174 -3.67 4.90 -6.17
N GLU A 175 -4.70 5.54 -5.61
CA GLU A 175 -4.60 6.95 -5.20
C GLU A 175 -4.56 7.08 -3.67
N ARG A 176 -5.40 6.28 -2.99
CA ARG A 176 -5.57 6.39 -1.54
C ARG A 176 -6.13 5.10 -0.95
N VAL A 177 -5.67 4.77 0.25
CA VAL A 177 -6.23 3.74 1.11
C VAL A 177 -6.53 4.35 2.47
N GLU A 178 -7.77 4.24 2.93
CA GLU A 178 -8.18 4.69 4.27
C GLU A 178 -8.67 3.50 5.09
N PHE A 179 -7.95 3.16 6.14
CA PHE A 179 -8.32 2.12 7.10
C PHE A 179 -9.35 2.67 8.09
N ILE A 180 -10.52 2.02 8.16
CA ILE A 180 -11.61 2.46 9.02
C ILE A 180 -11.36 1.93 10.44
N ALA A 181 -11.23 2.85 11.40
CA ALA A 181 -10.92 2.48 12.77
C ALA A 181 -11.98 1.56 13.38
N GLY A 182 -11.53 0.44 13.94
CA GLY A 182 -12.40 -0.52 14.62
C GLY A 182 -13.09 -1.53 13.70
N THR A 183 -12.71 -1.58 12.42
CA THR A 183 -13.17 -2.61 11.47
C THR A 183 -11.98 -3.21 10.74
N ASP A 184 -12.20 -4.29 9.98
CA ASP A 184 -11.22 -4.87 9.05
C ASP A 184 -11.33 -4.28 7.63
N GLU A 185 -12.13 -3.22 7.48
CA GLU A 185 -12.43 -2.60 6.21
C GLU A 185 -11.63 -1.33 5.98
N GLY A 186 -11.43 -1.00 4.72
CA GLY A 186 -10.98 0.31 4.32
C GLY A 186 -11.61 0.79 3.03
N LYS A 187 -11.43 2.08 2.77
CA LYS A 187 -11.84 2.72 1.52
C LYS A 187 -10.62 2.81 0.61
N VAL A 188 -10.69 2.15 -0.53
CA VAL A 188 -9.64 2.20 -1.55
C VAL A 188 -10.11 3.12 -2.66
N LYS A 189 -9.32 4.15 -2.95
CA LYS A 189 -9.48 5.01 -4.11
C LYS A 189 -8.46 4.63 -5.16
N SER A 190 -8.91 4.39 -6.38
CA SER A 190 -8.07 4.02 -7.52
C SER A 190 -8.60 4.64 -8.80
N ARG A 191 -7.73 4.79 -9.80
CA ARG A 191 -8.12 5.25 -11.14
C ARG A 191 -7.46 4.40 -12.22
N VAL A 192 -7.95 4.50 -13.45
CA VAL A 192 -7.32 3.84 -14.60
C VAL A 192 -5.89 4.35 -14.77
N SER A 193 -4.94 3.43 -14.95
CA SER A 193 -3.52 3.77 -15.12
C SER A 193 -3.27 4.56 -16.40
N HIS A 194 -2.32 5.50 -16.38
CA HIS A 194 -1.84 6.19 -17.56
C HIS A 194 -1.30 5.21 -18.63
N ARG A 195 -0.75 4.07 -18.20
CA ARG A 195 -0.19 3.02 -19.07
C ARG A 195 -1.22 2.45 -20.04
N GLU A 196 -2.47 2.36 -19.62
CA GLU A 196 -3.59 1.92 -20.46
C GLU A 196 -3.82 2.84 -21.66
N PHE A 197 -3.66 4.15 -21.44
CA PHE A 197 -3.87 5.15 -22.48
C PHE A 197 -2.67 5.32 -23.41
N ALA A 198 -1.47 4.97 -22.95
CA ALA A 198 -0.27 4.93 -23.79
C ALA A 198 -0.28 3.75 -24.77
N THR A 199 -0.97 2.66 -24.39
CA THR A 199 -0.97 1.40 -25.16
C THR A 199 -2.17 1.31 -26.13
N ASN A 200 -3.26 2.05 -25.89
CA ASN A 200 -4.48 1.98 -26.70
C ASN A 200 -4.73 3.20 -27.62
N PRO A 201 -4.94 3.00 -28.95
CA PRO A 201 -5.07 4.07 -29.95
C PRO A 201 -6.37 4.90 -29.87
N HIS A 202 -7.36 4.51 -29.06
CA HIS A 202 -8.63 5.23 -28.88
C HIS A 202 -8.73 6.00 -27.55
N SER A 203 -7.58 6.46 -27.03
CA SER A 203 -7.37 7.02 -25.68
C SER A 203 -8.32 8.14 -25.23
N PHE A 204 -8.96 8.88 -26.13
CA PHE A 204 -9.89 9.96 -25.78
C PHE A 204 -11.22 9.46 -25.19
N LEU A 205 -11.79 8.37 -25.73
CA LEU A 205 -13.06 7.81 -25.24
C LEU A 205 -12.84 7.08 -23.90
N PHE A 206 -11.72 6.37 -23.75
CA PHE A 206 -11.32 5.72 -22.50
C PHE A 206 -11.11 6.72 -21.36
N LYS A 207 -10.55 7.92 -21.62
CA LYS A 207 -10.36 8.96 -20.59
C LYS A 207 -11.69 9.48 -20.04
N PHE A 208 -12.72 9.50 -20.88
CA PHE A 208 -14.07 9.91 -20.47
C PHE A 208 -14.76 8.81 -19.64
N VAL A 209 -14.63 7.54 -20.05
CA VAL A 209 -15.21 6.38 -19.35
C VAL A 209 -14.47 6.08 -18.04
N GLY A 210 -13.15 6.21 -17.99
CA GLY A 210 -12.34 5.99 -16.78
C GLY A 210 -12.66 6.96 -15.63
N ARG A 211 -13.31 8.10 -15.90
CA ARG A 211 -13.83 9.04 -14.89
C ARG A 211 -15.20 8.66 -14.33
N LEU A 212 -15.87 7.68 -14.95
CA LEU A 212 -17.24 7.26 -14.62
C LEU A 212 -17.28 5.95 -13.83
N ILE A 213 -16.18 5.19 -13.76
CA ILE A 213 -16.06 4.02 -12.91
C ILE A 213 -15.95 4.51 -11.46
N PRO A 214 -16.79 4.05 -10.52
CA PRO A 214 -16.78 4.57 -9.15
C PRO A 214 -15.39 4.44 -8.54
N ASP A 215 -14.78 5.60 -8.31
CA ASP A 215 -13.39 5.80 -7.90
C ASP A 215 -13.07 5.29 -6.50
N THR A 216 -14.05 4.80 -5.73
CA THR A 216 -13.83 4.41 -4.33
C THR A 216 -14.64 3.17 -3.96
N SER A 217 -13.96 2.10 -3.57
CA SER A 217 -14.56 0.89 -3.05
C SER A 217 -14.37 0.80 -1.53
N ARG A 218 -15.34 0.21 -0.81
CA ARG A 218 -15.20 -0.18 0.59
C ARG A 218 -15.12 -1.69 0.64
N GLN A 219 -14.03 -2.20 1.20
CA GLN A 219 -13.79 -3.64 1.25
C GLN A 219 -12.89 -3.99 2.42
N ARG A 220 -12.86 -5.26 2.81
CA ARG A 220 -11.84 -5.78 3.71
C ARG A 220 -10.47 -5.59 3.06
N ILE A 221 -9.50 -5.06 3.80
CA ILE A 221 -8.15 -4.79 3.28
C ILE A 221 -7.16 -5.70 3.98
N ASP A 222 -6.84 -6.84 3.38
CA ASP A 222 -5.87 -7.82 3.87
C ASP A 222 -4.97 -8.28 2.72
N TRP A 223 -3.80 -8.85 3.04
CA TRP A 223 -2.87 -9.42 2.04
C TRP A 223 -3.40 -10.72 1.41
#